data_AF-A0A8T6LP88-F1
#
_entry.id   AF-A0A8T6LP88-F1
#
_cell.length_a   1.000
_cell.length_b   1.000
_cell.length_c   1.000
_cell.angle_alpha   90.00
_cell.angle_beta   90.00
_cell.angle_gamma   90.00
#
_symmetry.space_group_name_H-M   'P 1'
#
loop_
_entity.id
_entity.type
_entity.pdbx_description
1 polymer ?
#
loop_
_entity_poly.entity_id
_entity_poly.type
_entity_poly.pdbx_seq_one_letter_code
_entity_poly.pdbx_strand_id
1 'polypeptide(L)' 'NTSFSLFAIGTVKGVYLTGAKWNLINQELKPGTQGLHNVVVENCLEIKYSSGRLLLFLDR' A
#
# COMPACT_ATOMS: atom_id res chain seq x y z
N ASN A 1 -13.65 -10.48 -1.95
CA ASN A 1 -12.83 -9.32 -1.56
C ASN A 1 -11.54 -9.35 -2.34
N THR A 2 -11.15 -8.22 -2.93
CA THR A 2 -9.91 -8.12 -3.72
C THR A 2 -8.72 -8.02 -2.77
N SER A 3 -7.80 -8.97 -2.89
CA SER A 3 -6.52 -8.91 -2.17
C SER A 3 -5.51 -8.13 -3.01
N PHE A 4 -4.56 -7.48 -2.34
CA PHE A 4 -3.48 -6.79 -3.02
C PHE A 4 -2.20 -6.83 -2.19
N SER A 5 -1.09 -6.64 -2.87
CA SER A 5 0.23 -6.51 -2.24
C SER A 5 0.90 -5.24 -2.72
N LEU A 6 1.37 -4.43 -1.79
CA LEU A 6 2.06 -3.17 -2.05
C LEU A 6 3.54 -3.28 -1.64
N PHE A 7 4.44 -2.98 -2.57
CA PHE A 7 5.88 -3.04 -2.36
C PHE A 7 6.55 -1.71 -2.69
N ALA A 8 7.57 -1.36 -1.93
CA ALA A 8 8.40 -0.19 -2.17
C ALA A 8 9.59 -0.54 -3.07
N ILE A 9 9.82 0.24 -4.13
CA ILE A 9 11.09 0.24 -4.88
C ILE A 9 11.94 1.38 -4.32
N GLY A 10 12.88 1.04 -3.44
CA GLY A 10 13.56 2.03 -2.59
C GLY A 10 12.64 2.58 -1.49
N THR A 11 13.07 3.60 -0.76
CA THR A 11 12.26 4.21 0.30
C THR A 11 11.11 5.02 -0.31
N VAL A 12 9.88 4.75 0.16
CA VAL A 12 8.68 5.52 -0.17
C VAL A 12 8.20 6.22 1.08
N LYS A 13 7.97 7.53 0.99
CA LYS A 13 7.58 8.36 2.14
C LYS A 13 6.13 8.81 2.04
N GLY A 14 5.56 9.08 3.21
CA GLY A 14 4.22 9.66 3.34
C GLY A 14 3.14 8.81 2.71
N VAL A 15 3.21 7.49 2.87
CA VAL A 15 2.23 6.55 2.34
C VAL A 15 0.94 6.64 3.13
N TYR A 16 -0.14 6.93 2.43
CA TYR A 16 -1.51 6.83 2.92
C TYR A 16 -2.24 5.75 2.13
N LEU A 17 -2.96 4.90 2.86
CA LEU A 17 -3.75 3.81 2.33
C LEU A 17 -5.10 3.81 3.04
N THR A 18 -6.19 4.01 2.30
CA THR A 18 -7.56 3.97 2.83
C THR A 18 -8.44 3.01 2.03
N GLY A 19 -9.50 2.50 2.64
CA GLY A 19 -10.38 1.49 2.04
C GLY A 19 -9.86 0.05 2.12
N ALA A 20 -8.77 -0.18 2.85
CA ALA A 20 -8.19 -1.50 3.08
C ALA A 20 -8.42 -1.97 4.53
N LYS A 21 -8.31 -3.28 4.77
CA LYS A 21 -8.45 -3.86 6.11
C LYS A 21 -7.44 -3.27 7.09
N TRP A 22 -6.22 -3.01 6.63
CA TRP A 22 -5.17 -2.33 7.40
C TRP A 22 -4.76 -1.03 6.69
N ASN A 23 -5.40 0.08 7.07
CA ASN A 23 -5.07 1.40 6.53
C ASN A 23 -3.69 1.88 7.01
N LEU A 24 -3.05 2.74 6.22
CA LEU A 24 -1.79 3.39 6.56
C LEU A 24 -1.99 4.91 6.60
N ILE A 25 -1.35 5.56 7.56
CA ILE A 25 -1.37 7.02 7.71
C ILE A 25 0.07 7.50 7.78
N ASN A 26 0.49 8.26 6.78
CA ASN A 26 1.81 8.89 6.67
C ASN A 26 3.00 7.95 6.95
N GLN A 27 2.95 6.72 6.44
CA GLN A 27 3.99 5.71 6.73
C GLN A 27 5.17 5.81 5.76
N GLU A 28 6.32 5.30 6.21
CA GLU A 28 7.49 5.05 5.34
C GLU A 28 7.55 3.56 5.01
N LEU A 29 7.64 3.22 3.72
CA LEU A 29 7.84 1.84 3.26
C LEU A 29 9.26 1.68 2.69
N LYS A 30 9.91 0.56 2.99
CA LYS A 30 11.28 0.25 2.55
C LYS A 30 11.32 -1.12 1.86
N PRO A 31 12.27 -1.35 0.95
CA PRO A 31 12.52 -2.68 0.44
C PRO A 31 12.90 -3.62 1.59
N GLY A 32 12.37 -4.83 1.60
CA GLY A 32 12.65 -5.80 2.65
C GLY A 32 11.84 -5.64 3.94
N THR A 33 11.01 -4.59 4.09
CA THR A 33 9.88 -4.69 5.03
C THR A 33 8.93 -5.76 4.50
N GLN A 34 8.28 -6.54 5.38
CA GLN A 34 7.22 -7.45 4.94
C GLN A 34 6.28 -6.67 4.03
N GLY A 35 6.23 -7.03 2.74
CA GLY A 35 5.40 -6.33 1.75
C GLY A 35 3.99 -6.22 2.30
N LEU A 36 3.33 -5.08 2.08
CA LEU A 36 2.03 -4.84 2.66
C LEU A 36 0.99 -5.66 1.88
N HIS A 37 0.74 -6.88 2.36
CA HIS A 37 -0.36 -7.71 1.88
C HIS A 37 -1.64 -7.33 2.62
N ASN A 38 -2.70 -7.02 1.87
CA ASN A 38 -3.89 -6.43 2.41
C ASN A 38 -5.12 -6.77 1.56
N VAL A 39 -6.30 -6.41 2.06
CA VAL A 39 -7.58 -6.73 1.42
C VAL A 39 -8.42 -5.46 1.37
N VAL A 40 -9.03 -5.19 0.21
CA VAL A 40 -9.99 -4.09 0.04
C VAL A 40 -11.29 -4.44 0.77
N VAL A 41 -11.74 -3.54 1.65
CA VAL A 41 -12.96 -3.71 2.47
C VAL A 41 -14.03 -2.66 2.20
N GLU A 42 -13.65 -1.54 1.57
CA GLU A 42 -14.57 -0.50 1.13
C GLU A 42 -14.77 -0.54 -0.39
N ASN A 43 -15.63 0.33 -0.91
CA ASN A 43 -15.92 0.41 -2.34
C ASN A 43 -14.75 0.98 -3.17
N CYS A 44 -13.82 1.69 -2.54
CA CYS A 44 -12.69 2.34 -3.20
C CYS A 44 -11.40 2.13 -2.40
N LEU A 45 -10.35 1.64 -3.05
CA LEU A 45 -8.99 1.62 -2.53
C LEU A 45 -8.27 2.89 -2.97
N GLU A 46 -7.81 3.70 -2.02
CA GLU A 46 -7.03 4.90 -2.32
C GLU A 46 -5.60 4.77 -1.77
N ILE A 47 -4.62 5.08 -2.63
CA ILE A 47 -3.19 5.04 -2.32
C ILE A 47 -2.58 6.38 -2.68
N LYS A 48 -1.99 7.07 -1.70
CA LYS A 48 -1.25 8.32 -1.87
C LYS A 48 0.15 8.18 -1.27
N TYR A 49 1.11 8.89 -1.83
CA TYR A 49 2.48 8.95 -1.32
C TYR A 49 3.14 10.26 -1.73
N SER A 50 4.12 10.71 -0.94
CA SER A 50 4.79 12.00 -1.19
C SER A 50 6.05 11.87 -2.05
N SER A 51 6.72 10.72 -2.02
CA SER A 51 7.92 10.46 -2.84
C SER A 51 8.25 8.97 -2.91
N GLY A 52 9.03 8.59 -3.92
CA GLY A 52 9.47 7.21 -4.15
C GLY A 52 8.67 6.50 -5.24
N ARG A 53 8.73 5.16 -5.27
CA ARG A 53 8.01 4.33 -6.24
C ARG A 53 7.38 3.13 -5.54
N LEU A 54 6.13 2.84 -5.87
CA LEU A 54 5.38 1.69 -5.38
C LEU A 54 5.06 0.72 -6.51
N LEU A 55 5.10 -0.57 -6.21
CA LEU A 55 4.51 -1.63 -7.02
C LEU A 55 3.23 -2.11 -6.36
N LEU A 56 2.15 -2.14 -7.12
CA LEU A 56 0.87 -2.68 -6.68
C LEU A 56 0.58 -3.95 -7.49
N PHE A 57 0.39 -5.05 -6.78
CA PHE A 57 -0.12 -6.29 -7.34
C PHE A 57 -1.55 -6.47 -6.87
N LEU A 58 -2.47 -6.55 -7.82
CA LEU A 58 -3.87 -6.87 -7.55
C LEU A 58 -4.08 -8.35 -7.81
N ASP A 59 -4.57 -9.06 -6.80
CA ASP A 59 -5.00 -10.45 -6.93
C ASP A 59 -6.52 -10.45 -7.18
N ARG A 60 -6.92 -10.95 -8.36
CA ARG A 60 -8.30 -10.89 -8.87
C ARG A 60 -8.85 -12.29 -9.10
#